data_AF-A0A1I7YE62-F1
#
_entry.id   AF-A0A1I7YE62-F1
#
_cell.length_a   1.000
_cell.length_b   1.000
_cell.length_c   1.000
_cell.angle_alpha   90.00
_cell.angle_beta   90.00
_cell.angle_gamma   90.00
#
_symmetry.space_group_name_H-M   'P 1'
#
loop_
_entity.id
_entity.type
_entity.pdbx_description
1 polymer ?
#
loop_
_entity_poly.entity_id
_entity_poly.type
_entity_poly.pdbx_seq_one_letter_code
_entity_poly.pdbx_strand_id
1 'polypeptide(L)'
;MGAASFLLAIGVALCCQSLPSAQYINGKAFYLRQYMECKGGKVFEIQKVQDIDQCKEACVNHNCAAVNLFQIGEFEFMCEILAYVRSYEYQQGAACYMAY
;
A
#
# COMPACT_ATOMS: atom_id res chain seq x y z
N MET A 1 1.08 -15.82 -50.89
CA MET A 1 0.53 -14.50 -50.52
C MET A 1 -0.79 -14.75 -49.81
N GLY A 2 -1.04 -14.46 -48.54
CA GLY A 2 -0.21 -14.12 -47.39
C GLY A 2 -1.01 -14.59 -46.17
N ALA A 3 -0.42 -15.48 -45.37
CA ALA A 3 -0.98 -15.90 -44.09
C ALA A 3 -0.25 -15.11 -43.01
N ALA A 4 -0.69 -13.89 -42.76
CA ALA A 4 -0.14 -13.05 -41.70
C ALA A 4 -1.23 -12.10 -41.23
N SER A 5 -2.01 -12.52 -40.24
CA SER A 5 -2.67 -11.63 -39.27
C SER A 5 -3.59 -12.44 -38.35
N PHE A 6 -3.01 -13.25 -37.47
CA PHE A 6 -3.74 -13.83 -36.32
C PHE A 6 -2.81 -14.03 -35.11
N LEU A 7 -1.82 -13.15 -34.92
CA LEU A 7 -0.81 -13.28 -33.86
C LEU A 7 -0.63 -12.00 -33.01
N LEU A 8 -1.69 -11.21 -32.81
CA LEU A 8 -1.59 -9.93 -32.09
C LEU A 8 -2.59 -9.75 -30.94
N ALA A 9 -3.11 -10.86 -30.38
CA ALA A 9 -4.05 -10.81 -29.25
C ALA A 9 -3.59 -11.60 -28.00
N ILE A 10 -2.33 -12.00 -27.91
CA ILE A 10 -1.79 -12.75 -26.76
C ILE A 10 -0.56 -11.98 -26.25
N GLY A 11 -0.77 -10.93 -25.44
CA GLY A 11 0.38 -10.18 -24.91
C GLY A 11 0.10 -9.24 -23.73
N VAL A 12 -1.16 -8.93 -23.41
CA VAL A 12 -1.47 -7.89 -22.39
C VAL A 12 -1.86 -8.46 -21.03
N ALA A 13 -1.92 -9.79 -20.87
CA ALA A 13 -2.41 -10.42 -19.63
C ALA A 13 -1.34 -10.65 -18.52
N LEU A 14 -0.09 -10.19 -18.70
CA LEU A 14 1.00 -10.46 -17.75
C LEU A 14 1.28 -9.34 -16.73
N CYS A 15 0.50 -8.26 -16.69
CA CYS A 15 0.76 -7.13 -15.79
C CYS A 15 0.06 -7.23 -14.42
N CYS A 16 -0.63 -8.32 -14.10
CA CYS A 16 -1.11 -8.59 -12.73
C CYS A 16 0.07 -8.98 -11.84
N GLN A 17 1.02 -8.07 -11.65
CA GLN A 17 2.11 -8.22 -10.70
C GLN A 17 1.50 -8.22 -9.31
N SER A 18 1.51 -9.39 -8.67
CA SER A 18 1.24 -9.48 -7.24
C SER A 18 2.21 -8.56 -6.52
N LEU A 19 1.68 -7.56 -5.80
CA LEU A 19 2.51 -6.72 -4.94
C LEU A 19 3.26 -7.64 -3.96
N PRO A 20 4.56 -7.44 -3.75
CA PRO A 20 5.34 -8.28 -2.85
C PRO A 20 4.67 -8.29 -1.47
N SER A 21 4.51 -9.49 -0.92
CA SER A 21 3.79 -9.71 0.34
C SER A 21 4.45 -8.99 1.52
N ALA A 22 5.77 -8.79 1.45
CA ALA A 22 6.56 -8.02 2.39
C ALA A 22 7.40 -6.97 1.66
N GLN A 23 7.42 -5.76 2.20
CA GLN A 23 8.22 -4.62 1.74
C GLN A 23 9.10 -4.18 2.90
N TYR A 24 10.36 -3.81 2.64
CA TYR A 24 11.33 -3.55 3.71
C TYR A 24 11.81 -2.12 3.67
N ILE A 25 11.81 -1.46 4.83
CA ILE A 25 12.44 -0.14 5.04
C ILE A 25 13.36 -0.27 6.24
N ASN A 26 14.66 -0.01 6.04
CA ASN A 26 15.69 -0.09 7.09
C ASN A 26 15.66 -1.41 7.91
N GLY A 27 15.38 -2.54 7.24
CA GLY A 27 15.30 -3.86 7.86
C GLY A 27 13.97 -4.18 8.56
N LYS A 28 13.04 -3.21 8.69
CA LYS A 28 11.68 -3.44 9.21
C LYS A 28 10.77 -3.93 8.09
N ALA A 29 9.99 -4.98 8.37
CA ALA A 29 9.10 -5.59 7.38
C ALA A 29 7.71 -4.96 7.42
N PHE A 30 7.12 -4.73 6.25
CA PHE A 30 5.78 -4.20 6.07
C PHE A 30 4.95 -5.15 5.23
N TYR A 31 3.86 -5.67 5.82
CA TYR A 31 2.94 -6.60 5.14
C TYR A 31 1.67 -5.88 4.72
N LEU A 32 1.36 -5.97 3.43
CA LEU A 32 0.24 -5.27 2.81
C LEU A 32 -1.09 -6.05 3.00
N ARG A 33 -2.10 -5.34 3.47
CA ARG A 33 -3.52 -5.72 3.41
C ARG A 33 -4.24 -4.71 2.51
N GLN A 34 -4.49 -5.12 1.27
CA GLN A 34 -5.20 -4.28 0.30
C GLN A 34 -6.69 -4.14 0.67
N TYR A 35 -7.29 -3.00 0.33
CA TYR A 35 -8.71 -2.68 0.59
C TYR A 35 -9.10 -2.74 2.07
N MET A 36 -8.12 -2.51 2.95
CA MET A 36 -8.29 -2.60 4.39
C MET A 36 -7.71 -1.35 5.04
N GLU A 37 -8.45 -0.84 6.01
CA GLU A 37 -7.98 0.12 6.99
C GLU A 37 -7.66 -0.63 8.29
N CYS A 38 -6.51 -0.33 8.90
CA CYS A 38 -6.22 -0.71 10.26
C CYS A 38 -6.82 0.31 11.22
N LYS A 39 -7.69 -0.14 12.14
CA LYS A 39 -8.22 0.69 13.22
C LYS A 39 -7.32 0.58 14.42
N GLY A 40 -6.93 1.73 14.98
CA GLY A 40 -5.90 1.76 16.01
C GLY A 40 -5.66 3.14 16.60
N GLY A 41 -4.57 3.25 17.37
CA GLY A 41 -4.15 4.52 17.95
C GLY A 41 -3.33 5.33 16.95
N LYS A 42 -3.98 6.23 16.21
CA LYS A 42 -3.28 7.19 15.34
C LYS A 42 -2.40 8.11 16.17
N VAL A 43 -1.13 8.22 15.78
CA VAL A 43 -0.17 9.15 16.41
C VAL A 43 0.27 10.25 15.47
N PHE A 44 0.18 10.03 14.16
CA PHE A 44 0.64 10.99 13.17
C PHE A 44 -0.11 10.80 11.85
N GLU A 45 -0.19 11.86 11.06
CA GLU A 45 -0.80 11.86 9.72
C GLU A 45 0.08 12.65 8.77
N ILE A 46 0.23 12.16 7.54
CA ILE A 46 0.98 12.81 6.47
C ILE A 46 0.03 12.98 5.29
N GLN A 47 -0.13 14.22 4.83
CA GLN A 47 -0.97 14.54 3.67
C GLN A 47 -0.13 14.70 2.41
N LYS A 48 -0.80 14.58 1.24
CA LYS A 48 -0.19 14.77 -0.08
C LYS A 48 1.04 13.90 -0.30
N VAL A 49 0.93 12.65 0.11
CA VAL A 49 1.97 11.63 -0.01
C VAL A 49 2.12 11.26 -1.48
N GLN A 50 3.35 11.31 -1.98
CA GLN A 50 3.67 10.89 -3.36
C GLN A 50 4.08 9.41 -3.42
N ASP A 51 4.70 8.92 -2.35
CA ASP A 51 5.20 7.55 -2.25
C ASP A 51 4.92 6.99 -0.84
N ILE A 52 4.44 5.75 -0.79
CA ILE A 52 4.20 5.02 0.45
C ILE A 52 5.46 4.88 1.31
N ASP A 53 6.65 4.89 0.70
CA ASP A 53 7.91 4.77 1.45
C ASP A 53 8.12 5.94 2.41
N GLN A 54 7.64 7.14 2.10
CA GLN A 54 7.62 8.28 3.03
C GLN A 54 6.86 7.94 4.33
N CYS A 55 5.75 7.23 4.22
CA CYS A 55 4.93 6.84 5.36
C CYS A 55 5.54 5.70 6.16
N LYS A 56 6.16 4.73 5.48
CA LYS A 56 6.86 3.63 6.15
C LYS A 56 8.10 4.12 6.89
N GLU A 57 8.86 5.05 6.30
CA GLU A 57 9.99 5.70 6.97
C GLU A 57 9.53 6.46 8.22
N ALA A 58 8.44 7.23 8.11
CA ALA A 58 7.85 7.88 9.28
C ALA A 58 7.42 6.86 10.35
N CYS A 59 6.82 5.74 9.94
CA CYS A 59 6.50 4.65 10.86
C CYS A 59 7.74 4.07 11.56
N VAL A 60 8.84 3.85 10.84
CA VAL A 60 10.11 3.40 11.42
C VAL A 60 10.61 4.40 12.46
N ASN A 61 10.61 5.69 12.13
CA ASN A 61 11.07 6.77 13.02
C ASN A 61 10.19 6.92 14.28
N HIS A 62 8.90 6.59 14.18
CA HIS A 62 7.96 6.63 15.29
C HIS A 62 7.75 5.27 16.00
N ASN A 63 8.52 4.24 15.64
CA ASN A 63 8.34 2.87 16.13
C ASN A 63 6.87 2.40 16.07
N CYS A 64 6.22 2.60 14.93
CA CYS A 64 4.80 2.34 14.76
C CYS A 64 4.49 0.84 14.56
N ALA A 65 3.22 0.47 14.74
CA ALA A 65 2.68 -0.87 14.49
C ALA A 65 2.10 -1.03 13.08
N ALA A 66 1.56 0.03 12.48
CA ALA A 66 1.01 -0.01 11.13
C ALA A 66 0.91 1.37 10.47
N VAL A 67 0.82 1.37 9.14
CA VAL A 67 0.53 2.53 8.31
C VAL A 67 -0.77 2.28 7.55
N ASN A 68 -1.73 3.19 7.64
CA ASN A 68 -2.81 3.26 6.66
C ASN A 68 -2.39 4.19 5.53
N LEU A 69 -2.57 3.78 4.28
CA LEU A 69 -2.54 4.65 3.12
C LEU A 69 -3.97 4.80 2.60
N PHE A 70 -4.41 6.04 2.41
CA PHE A 70 -5.73 6.35 1.86
C PHE A 70 -5.57 7.14 0.58
N GLN A 71 -6.31 6.71 -0.44
CA GLN A 71 -6.58 7.53 -1.61
C GLN A 71 -7.73 8.48 -1.28
N ILE A 72 -7.44 9.78 -1.27
CA ILE A 72 -8.40 10.86 -0.97
C ILE A 72 -8.84 11.64 -2.22
N GLY A 73 -8.19 11.38 -3.36
CA GLY A 73 -8.55 11.89 -4.68
C GLY A 73 -7.93 11.02 -5.79
N GLU A 74 -8.17 11.34 -7.06
CA GLU A 74 -7.70 10.52 -8.20
C GLU A 74 -6.18 10.25 -8.16
N PHE A 75 -5.41 11.24 -7.71
CA PHE A 75 -3.96 11.15 -7.52
C PHE A 75 -3.49 11.76 -6.19
N GLU A 76 -4.40 11.85 -5.22
CA GLU A 76 -4.11 12.44 -3.92
C GLU A 76 -4.18 11.36 -2.84
N PHE A 77 -3.09 11.24 -2.09
CA PHE A 77 -2.96 10.24 -1.05
C PHE A 77 -2.57 10.89 0.28
N MET A 78 -3.02 10.28 1.36
CA MET A 78 -2.57 10.58 2.71
C MET A 78 -2.26 9.27 3.44
N CYS A 79 -1.51 9.35 4.52
CA CYS A 79 -1.31 8.19 5.38
C CYS A 79 -1.40 8.51 6.85
N GLU A 80 -1.84 7.52 7.62
CA GLU A 80 -1.88 7.58 9.07
C GLU A 80 -0.87 6.59 9.65
N ILE A 81 -0.13 7.04 10.66
CA ILE A 81 0.83 6.24 11.42
C ILE A 81 0.16 5.79 12.72
N LEU A 82 0.10 4.49 12.95
CA LEU A 82 -0.59 3.90 14.10
C LEU A 82 0.42 3.33 15.10
N ALA A 83 0.32 3.72 16.38
CA ALA A 83 1.14 3.13 17.45
C ALA A 83 0.71 1.70 17.80
N TYR A 84 -0.55 1.36 17.58
CA TYR A 84 -1.09 0.00 17.77
C TYR A 84 -2.28 -0.22 16.83
N VAL A 85 -2.60 -1.48 16.56
CA VAL A 85 -3.78 -1.91 15.78
C VAL A 85 -4.72 -2.71 16.68
N ARG A 86 -6.02 -2.43 16.62
CA ARG A 86 -7.09 -3.14 17.36
C ARG A 86 -7.91 -4.05 16.45
N SER A 87 -8.24 -3.57 15.27
CA SER A 87 -9.08 -4.30 14.30
C SER A 87 -8.76 -3.86 12.88
N TYR A 88 -9.42 -4.51 11.93
CA TYR A 88 -9.33 -4.19 10.51
C TYR A 88 -10.74 -3.99 9.97
N GLU A 89 -10.91 -3.01 9.10
CA GLU A 89 -12.17 -2.74 8.43
C GLU A 89 -11.95 -2.64 6.93
N TYR A 90 -12.90 -3.18 6.17
CA TYR A 90 -12.88 -3.03 4.73
C TYR A 90 -13.11 -1.56 4.40
N GLN A 91 -12.21 -0.98 3.62
CA GLN A 91 -12.30 0.40 3.16
C GLN A 91 -11.77 0.49 1.75
N GLN A 92 -12.66 0.81 0.81
CA GLN A 92 -12.26 1.04 -0.57
C GLN A 92 -11.35 2.27 -0.65
N GLY A 93 -10.26 2.15 -1.43
CA GLY A 93 -9.25 3.20 -1.53
C GLY A 93 -8.28 3.25 -0.34
N ALA A 94 -8.33 2.27 0.57
CA ALA A 94 -7.36 2.15 1.65
C ALA A 94 -6.46 0.92 1.49
N ALA A 95 -5.26 1.01 2.07
CA ALA A 95 -4.35 -0.09 2.26
C ALA A 95 -3.70 0.00 3.64
N CYS A 96 -3.65 -1.11 4.36
CA CYS A 96 -2.93 -1.17 5.63
C CYS A 96 -1.63 -1.96 5.48
N TYR A 97 -0.53 -1.35 5.93
CA TYR A 97 0.80 -1.93 5.98
C TYR A 97 1.17 -2.22 7.44
N MET A 98 1.14 -3.48 7.83
CA MET A 98 1.50 -3.93 9.19
C MET A 98 3.02 -4.00 9.34
N ALA A 99 3.57 -3.37 10.37
CA ALA A 99 5.00 -3.30 10.62
C ALA A 99 5.46 -4.39 11.60
N TYR A 100 6.51 -5.13 11.25
CA TYR A 100 7.11 -6.22 12.04
C TYR A 100 8.63 -6.06 12.13
#